data_AF-A0A6B0DF94-F1
#
_entry.id   AF-A0A6B0DF94-F1
#
_cell.length_a   1.000
_cell.length_b   1.000
_cell.length_c   1.000
_cell.angle_alpha   90.00
_cell.angle_beta   90.00
_cell.angle_gamma   90.00
#
_symmetry.space_group_name_H-M   'P 1'
#
loop_
_entity.id
_entity.type
_entity.pdbx_description
1 polymer ?
#
loop_
_entity_poly.entity_id
_entity_poly.type
_entity_poly.pdbx_seq_one_letter_code
_entity_poly.pdbx_strand_id
1 'polypeptide(L)' 'MAKLTQKKINWIIKQKEDRVSSTEIARILNITPRYVNMIYRKYRLEGMWN' A
#
# COMPACT_ATOMS: atom_id res chain seq x y z
N MET A 1 -2.57 -12.06 -9.37
CA MET A 1 -1.59 -11.05 -8.93
C MET A 1 -0.63 -11.74 -7.98
N ALA A 2 0.68 -11.63 -8.20
CA ALA A 2 1.65 -12.10 -7.22
C ALA A 2 1.47 -11.31 -5.90
N LYS A 3 1.54 -11.99 -4.76
CA LYS A 3 1.46 -11.35 -3.44
C LYS A 3 2.63 -10.36 -3.31
N LEU A 4 2.36 -9.14 -2.86
CA LEU A 4 3.42 -8.19 -2.56
C LEU A 4 4.28 -8.72 -1.42
N THR A 5 5.59 -8.46 -1.50
CA THR A 5 6.50 -8.73 -0.39
C THR A 5 6.22 -7.74 0.75
N GLN A 6 6.53 -8.14 1.99
CA GLN A 6 6.37 -7.26 3.15
C GLN A 6 7.14 -5.94 2.99
N LYS A 7 8.32 -5.98 2.36
CA LYS A 7 9.09 -4.77 2.04
C LYS A 7 8.31 -3.78 1.18
N LYS A 8 7.60 -4.26 0.15
CA LYS A 8 6.76 -3.41 -0.70
C LYS A 8 5.54 -2.88 0.05
N ILE A 9 4.93 -3.70 0.92
CA ILE A 9 3.81 -3.27 1.76
C ILE A 9 4.23 -2.16 2.73
N ASN A 10 5.34 -2.34 3.45
CA ASN A 10 5.88 -1.32 4.36
C ASN A 10 6.19 -0.01 3.61
N TRP A 11 6.72 -0.13 2.40
CA TRP A 11 6.94 1.04 1.54
C TRP A 11 5.63 1.73 1.17
N ILE A 12 4.58 1.00 0.77
CA ILE A 12 3.25 1.57 0.50
C ILE A 12 2.72 2.33 1.71
N ILE A 13 2.81 1.74 2.91
CA ILE A 13 2.34 2.37 4.15
C ILE A 13 3.09 3.69 4.38
N LYS A 14 4.42 3.69 4.29
CA LYS A 14 5.24 4.89 4.44
C LYS A 14 4.83 5.99 3.44
N GLN A 15 4.67 5.64 2.16
CA GLN A 15 4.25 6.62 1.14
C GLN A 15 2.86 7.19 1.41
N LYS A 16 1.93 6.39 1.95
CA LYS A 16 0.60 6.88 2.35
C LYS A 16 0.67 7.82 3.56
N GLU A 17 1.56 7.55 4.52
CA GLU A 17 1.82 8.46 5.64
C GLU A 17 2.43 9.79 5.16
N ASP A 18 3.31 9.71 4.15
CA ASP A 18 3.90 10.86 3.44
C ASP A 18 2.89 11.56 2.48
N ARG A 19 1.60 11.20 2.55
CA ARG A 19 0.48 11.76 1.77
C ARG A 19 0.59 11.57 0.25
N VAL A 20 1.40 10.62 -0.21
CA VAL A 20 1.47 10.24 -1.63
C VAL A 20 0.14 9.63 -2.07
N SER A 21 -0.29 9.98 -3.30
CA SER A 21 -1.57 9.52 -3.83
C SER A 21 -1.54 8.01 -4.14
N SER A 22 -2.67 7.34 -3.93
CA SER A 22 -2.77 5.90 -4.21
C SER A 22 -2.60 5.59 -5.71
N THR A 23 -2.94 6.53 -6.60
CA THR A 23 -2.71 6.43 -8.05
C THR A 23 -1.22 6.43 -8.40
N GLU A 24 -0.44 7.28 -7.74
CA GLU A 24 1.00 7.37 -7.96
C GLU A 24 1.74 6.12 -7.45
N ILE A 25 1.42 5.68 -6.23
CA ILE A 25 1.94 4.42 -5.66
C ILE A 25 1.60 3.23 -6.58
N ALA A 26 0.37 3.19 -7.09
CA ALA A 26 -0.10 2.15 -7.98
C ALA A 26 0.66 2.11 -9.31
N ARG A 27 0.94 3.29 -9.90
CA ARG A 27 1.76 3.41 -11.11
C ARG A 27 3.19 2.90 -10.89
N ILE A 28 3.83 3.28 -9.79
CA ILE A 28 5.21 2.87 -9.46
C ILE A 28 5.31 1.35 -9.29
N LEU A 29 4.33 0.74 -8.62
CA LEU A 29 4.36 -0.69 -8.30
C LEU A 29 3.67 -1.58 -9.34
N ASN A 30 3.10 -1.00 -10.40
CA ASN A 30 2.27 -1.68 -11.40
C ASN A 30 1.15 -2.53 -10.77
N ILE A 31 0.40 -1.91 -9.85
CA ILE A 31 -0.77 -2.49 -9.17
C ILE A 31 -1.97 -1.56 -9.29
N THR A 32 -3.13 -1.97 -8.79
CA THR A 32 -4.32 -1.10 -8.83
C THR A 32 -4.34 -0.13 -7.64
N PRO A 33 -4.85 1.11 -7.81
CA PRO A 33 -5.06 2.04 -6.69
C PRO A 33 -5.99 1.46 -5.61
N ARG A 34 -6.96 0.61 -6.03
CA ARG A 34 -7.84 -0.13 -5.11
C ARG A 34 -7.04 -1.03 -4.17
N TYR A 35 -6.02 -1.72 -4.69
CA TYR A 35 -5.19 -2.59 -3.87
C TYR A 35 -4.33 -1.81 -2.88
N VAL A 36 -3.77 -0.67 -3.29
CA VAL A 36 -3.08 0.28 -2.39
C VAL A 36 -3.99 0.75 -1.26
N ASN A 37 -5.23 1.15 -1.59
CA ASN A 37 -6.21 1.60 -0.58
C ASN A 37 -6.59 0.48 0.37
N MET A 38 -6.76 -0.75 -0.12
CA MET A 38 -7.02 -1.91 0.73
C MET A 38 -5.85 -2.16 1.69
N ILE A 39 -4.61 -2.03 1.20
CA ILE A 39 -3.40 -2.20 2.04
C ILE A 39 -3.41 -1.22 3.20
N TYR A 40 -3.53 0.06 2.87
CA TYR A 40 -3.51 1.12 3.87
C TYR A 40 -4.71 1.04 4.83
N ARG A 41 -5.90 0.66 4.34
CA ARG A 41 -7.09 0.50 5.19
C ARG A 41 -6.88 -0.59 6.24
N LYS A 42 -6.36 -1.77 5.89
CA LYS A 42 -6.12 -2.81 6.92
C LYS A 42 -5.06 -2.37 7.92
N TYR A 43 -3.97 -1.76 7.46
CA TYR A 43 -2.95 -1.19 8.35
C TYR A 43 -3.56 -0.24 9.39
N ARG A 44 -4.46 0.66 8.96
CA ARG A 44 -5.15 1.61 9.84
C ARG A 44 -6.15 0.98 10.80
N LEU A 45 -6.74 -0.17 10.45
CA LEU A 45 -7.75 -0.85 11.27
C LEU A 45 -7.13 -1.83 12.27
N GLU A 46 -6.08 -2.54 11.86
CA GLU A 46 -5.48 -3.64 12.62
C GLU A 46 -4.18 -3.22 13.33
N GLY A 47 -3.63 -2.05 13.02
CA GLY A 47 -2.35 -1.56 13.56
C GLY A 47 -1.12 -2.30 13.03
N MET A 48 -1.30 -3.43 12.34
CA MET A 48 -0.25 -4.25 11.74
C MET A 48 -0.73 -4.83 10.40
N TRP A 49 0.18 -4.96 9.43
CA TRP A 49 -0.05 -5.78 8.24
C TRP A 49 0.73 -7.09 8.41
N ASN A 50 0.02 -8.18 8.71
CA ASN A 50 0.55 -9.56 8.81
C ASN A 50 0.65 -10.25 7.44
#